data_AF-A0A2S7NP05-F1
#
_entry.id   AF-A0A2S7NP05-F1
#
_cell.length_a   1.000
_cell.length_b   1.000
_cell.length_c   1.000
_cell.angle_alpha   90.00
_cell.angle_beta   90.00
_cell.angle_gamma   90.00
#
_symmetry.space_group_name_H-M   'P 1'
#
loop_
_entity.id
_entity.type
_entity.pdbx_description
1 polymer ?
#
loop_
_entity_poly.entity_id
_entity_poly.type
_entity_poly.pdbx_seq_one_letter_code
_entity_poly.pdbx_strand_id
1 'polypeptide(L)'
;MKNQLRAGLASLPKPKDTEWELELPEEQQEALNRQELSEEDAEIRDRRNRQIREAQEQLEFKRRTQVLQKGLPRPSVIDIDALMKTVANIPDPIESAIEKEAALLIANDALKYPTPGAKVRGASKPIDTFDDEALSQARLQLLMEVPKDLVEEGSDAFRDAWNAAHKSSLLPGLSGYDSDDEVDEQQLLIQAFDNVQDSIIAAAEKGNKSEKKLALHLGGYQQRAKMLRQKIGEASEALSKATYSLDAFRTLQISEDVAISRRLEDLRERGEEGGADELDGWCEWVSLRMRMGAAGEFLYYIDRDL
;
A
#
# COMPACT_ATOMS: atom_id res chain seq x y z
N MET A 1 -16.29 -2.06 49.80
CA MET A 1 -16.10 -0.90 48.90
C MET A 1 -17.36 -0.02 48.74
N LYS A 2 -18.55 -0.53 48.40
CA LYS A 2 -19.79 0.29 48.30
C LYS A 2 -20.13 1.08 49.58
N ASN A 3 -19.89 0.49 50.76
CA ASN A 3 -20.22 1.14 52.04
C ASN A 3 -19.21 2.23 52.45
N GLN A 4 -17.94 2.11 52.04
CA GLN A 4 -16.92 3.14 52.27
C GLN A 4 -17.13 4.36 51.35
N LEU A 5 -17.54 4.12 50.10
CA LEU A 5 -17.94 5.19 49.17
C LEU A 5 -19.16 5.97 49.67
N ARG A 6 -20.18 5.27 50.20
CA ARG A 6 -21.35 5.92 50.80
C ARG A 6 -20.99 6.78 52.02
N ALA A 7 -20.08 6.30 52.88
CA ALA A 7 -19.62 7.07 54.03
C ALA A 7 -18.83 8.32 53.61
N GLY A 8 -17.96 8.22 52.60
CA GLY A 8 -17.19 9.35 52.07
C GLY A 8 -18.04 10.40 51.34
N LEU A 9 -19.11 9.99 50.66
CA LEU A 9 -20.08 10.92 50.06
C LEU A 9 -20.99 11.59 51.09
N ALA A 10 -21.26 10.91 52.22
CA ALA A 10 -22.07 11.46 53.31
C ALA A 10 -21.29 12.41 54.24
N SER A 11 -19.95 12.35 54.25
CA SER A 11 -19.09 13.27 54.99
C SER A 11 -18.82 14.59 54.25
N LEU A 12 -19.32 14.75 53.03
CA LEU A 12 -19.27 16.04 52.35
C LEU A 12 -20.22 17.02 53.09
N PRO A 13 -19.76 18.23 53.43
CA PRO A 13 -20.62 19.24 54.02
C PRO A 13 -21.79 19.50 53.08
N LYS A 14 -23.02 19.38 53.59
CA LYS A 14 -24.23 19.64 52.82
C LYS A 14 -24.07 21.01 52.15
N PRO A 15 -24.28 21.12 50.82
CA PRO A 15 -24.15 22.39 50.14
C PRO A 15 -25.03 23.39 50.89
N LYS A 16 -24.44 24.51 51.32
CA LYS A 16 -25.22 25.60 51.87
C LYS A 16 -26.17 25.99 50.74
N ASP A 17 -27.47 25.80 50.95
CA ASP A 17 -28.51 26.43 50.17
C ASP A 17 -28.30 27.93 50.33
N THR A 18 -27.44 28.45 49.47
CA THR A 18 -27.42 29.85 49.14
C THR A 18 -28.70 30.01 48.36
N GLU A 19 -29.71 30.54 49.04
CA GLU A 19 -30.87 31.18 48.43
C GLU A 19 -30.30 32.27 47.51
N TRP A 20 -29.85 31.86 46.33
CA TRP A 20 -29.79 32.76 45.20
C TRP A 20 -31.25 32.95 44.84
N GLU A 21 -31.86 33.98 45.43
CA GLU A 21 -32.95 34.70 44.80
C GLU A 21 -32.39 35.19 43.46
N LEU A 22 -32.39 34.29 42.48
CA LEU A 22 -32.38 34.66 41.09
C LEU A 22 -33.76 35.26 40.90
N GLU A 23 -33.90 36.55 41.23
CA GLU A 23 -34.90 37.38 40.58
C GLU A 23 -34.69 37.10 39.10
N LEU A 24 -35.59 36.30 38.53
CA LEU A 24 -35.74 36.20 37.09
C LEU A 24 -35.88 37.65 36.68
N PRO A 25 -34.90 38.25 35.96
CA PRO A 25 -35.19 39.51 35.29
C PRO A 25 -36.49 39.26 34.53
N GLU A 26 -37.45 40.20 34.59
CA GLU A 26 -38.63 40.16 33.73
C GLU A 26 -38.19 39.67 32.36
N GLU A 27 -38.98 38.82 31.70
CA GLU A 27 -38.77 38.38 30.33
C GLU A 27 -38.56 39.60 29.41
N GLN A 28 -37.38 40.22 29.46
CA GLN A 28 -36.63 40.60 28.30
C GLN A 28 -36.54 39.28 27.60
N GLN A 29 -37.47 39.09 26.67
CA GLN A 29 -37.27 38.25 25.54
C GLN A 29 -35.81 38.45 25.19
N GLU A 30 -34.97 37.51 25.62
CA GLU A 30 -33.89 37.09 24.78
C GLU A 30 -34.63 36.90 23.46
N ALA A 31 -34.46 37.89 22.58
CA ALA A 31 -34.30 37.60 21.20
C ALA A 31 -33.11 36.62 21.15
N LEU A 32 -33.37 35.37 21.56
CA LEU A 32 -33.36 34.26 20.64
C LEU A 32 -33.89 34.85 19.32
N ASN A 33 -32.97 35.49 18.59
CA ASN A 33 -32.83 35.21 17.19
C ASN A 33 -32.69 33.69 17.12
N ARG A 34 -33.80 32.97 17.31
CA ARG A 34 -34.35 32.12 16.27
C ARG A 34 -34.22 32.99 15.04
N GLN A 35 -33.02 32.97 14.44
CA GLN A 35 -32.93 33.05 13.00
C GLN A 35 -34.00 32.08 12.60
N GLU A 36 -35.12 32.61 12.10
CA GLU A 36 -36.02 31.85 11.28
C GLU A 36 -35.06 31.11 10.36
N LEU A 37 -34.88 29.80 10.61
CA LEU A 37 -34.27 28.93 9.64
C LEU A 37 -35.33 28.93 8.54
N SER A 38 -35.32 30.00 7.75
CA SER A 38 -35.99 30.03 6.48
C SER A 38 -35.49 28.79 5.78
N GLU A 39 -36.43 27.98 5.29
CA GLU A 39 -36.21 26.83 4.42
C GLU A 39 -35.63 27.28 3.07
N GLU A 40 -34.73 28.26 3.06
CA GLU A 40 -33.80 28.43 1.97
C GLU A 40 -32.91 27.18 1.96
N ASP A 41 -32.97 26.44 0.85
CA ASP A 41 -32.16 25.25 0.60
C ASP A 41 -30.74 25.45 1.13
N ALA A 42 -30.29 24.54 2.00
CA ALA A 42 -28.96 24.62 2.62
C ALA A 42 -27.86 24.78 1.55
N GLU A 43 -28.08 24.23 0.36
CA GLU A 43 -27.22 24.35 -0.79
C GLU A 43 -27.06 25.79 -1.31
N ILE A 44 -28.12 26.61 -1.28
CA ILE A 44 -28.07 28.02 -1.72
C ILE A 44 -27.24 28.85 -0.74
N ARG A 45 -27.44 28.65 0.57
CA ARG A 45 -26.66 29.30 1.63
C ARG A 45 -25.18 28.90 1.55
N ASP A 46 -24.91 27.61 1.39
CA ASP A 46 -23.55 27.09 1.27
C ASP A 46 -22.85 27.59 0.00
N ARG A 47 -23.57 27.68 -1.13
CA ARG A 47 -23.05 28.24 -2.37
C ARG A 47 -22.68 29.71 -2.22
N ARG A 48 -23.54 30.52 -1.58
CA ARG A 48 -23.26 31.94 -1.30
C ARG A 48 -22.06 32.11 -0.37
N ASN A 49 -22.01 31.35 0.71
CA ASN A 49 -20.90 31.39 1.67
C ASN A 49 -19.59 30.95 1.03
N ARG A 50 -19.64 29.93 0.17
CA ARG A 50 -18.49 29.48 -0.61
C ARG A 50 -18.00 30.58 -1.56
N GLN A 51 -18.89 31.24 -2.29
CA GLN A 51 -18.52 32.33 -3.19
C GLN A 51 -17.90 33.52 -2.44
N ILE A 52 -18.43 33.89 -1.27
CA ILE A 52 -17.86 34.95 -0.44
C ILE A 52 -16.46 34.56 0.03
N ARG A 53 -16.30 33.32 0.50
CA ARG A 53 -15.01 32.79 0.96
C ARG A 53 -14.00 32.71 -0.18
N GLU A 54 -14.37 32.19 -1.34
CA GLU A 54 -13.52 32.12 -2.53
C GLU A 54 -13.12 33.52 -3.00
N ALA A 55 -14.05 34.49 -2.98
CA ALA A 55 -13.75 35.87 -3.32
C ALA A 55 -12.74 36.50 -2.33
N GLN A 56 -12.91 36.24 -1.03
CA GLN A 56 -11.96 36.69 0.00
C GLN A 56 -10.59 36.03 -0.18
N GLU A 57 -10.54 34.72 -0.39
CA GLU A 57 -9.29 33.98 -0.62
C GLU A 57 -8.58 34.46 -1.90
N GLN A 58 -9.33 34.79 -2.96
CA GLN A 58 -8.76 35.37 -4.19
C GLN A 58 -8.20 36.77 -3.95
N LEU A 59 -8.88 37.62 -3.17
CA LEU A 59 -8.38 38.95 -2.81
C LEU A 59 -7.12 38.84 -1.94
N GLU A 60 -7.11 37.96 -0.95
CA GLU A 60 -5.93 37.68 -0.14
C GLU A 60 -4.77 37.13 -0.97
N PHE A 61 -5.05 36.25 -1.92
CA PHE A 61 -4.04 35.70 -2.83
C PHE A 61 -3.43 36.78 -3.73
N LYS A 62 -4.25 37.70 -4.25
CA LYS A 62 -3.78 38.87 -5.03
C LYS A 62 -2.92 39.83 -4.20
N ARG A 63 -3.10 39.87 -2.88
CA ARG A 63 -2.27 40.64 -1.95
C ARG A 63 -0.95 39.96 -1.56
N ARG A 64 -0.77 38.68 -1.90
CA ARG A 64 0.49 37.96 -1.66
C ARG A 64 1.57 38.43 -2.64
N THR A 65 2.82 38.12 -2.32
CA THR A 65 3.98 38.39 -3.19
C THR A 65 3.85 37.66 -4.53
N GLN A 66 4.53 38.18 -5.57
CA GLN A 66 4.52 37.56 -6.90
C GLN A 66 5.12 36.14 -6.90
N VAL A 67 6.08 35.88 -6.01
CA VAL A 67 6.71 34.56 -5.83
C VAL A 67 5.66 33.52 -5.42
N LEU A 68 4.78 33.88 -4.47
CA LEU A 68 3.66 33.05 -4.03
C LEU A 68 2.58 32.90 -5.11
N GLN A 69 2.28 33.97 -5.83
CA GLN A 69 1.27 33.93 -6.90
C GLN A 69 1.67 33.03 -8.07
N LYS A 70 2.97 33.05 -8.43
CA LYS A 70 3.54 32.25 -9.51
C LYS A 70 3.98 30.85 -9.08
N GLY A 71 3.90 30.53 -7.78
CA GLY A 71 4.33 29.23 -7.25
C GLY A 71 5.82 28.94 -7.45
N LEU A 72 6.67 29.98 -7.42
CA LEU A 72 8.11 29.82 -7.64
C LEU A 72 8.79 29.10 -6.45
N PRO A 73 9.89 28.38 -6.69
CA PRO A 73 10.63 27.69 -5.63
C PRO A 73 11.19 28.71 -4.63
N ARG A 74 11.10 28.37 -3.34
CA ARG A 74 11.54 29.23 -2.23
C ARG A 74 12.62 28.54 -1.40
N PRO A 75 13.58 29.29 -0.83
CA PRO A 75 14.66 28.72 -0.06
C PRO A 75 14.13 28.03 1.21
N SER A 76 14.69 26.86 1.51
CA SER A 76 14.33 26.06 2.69
C SER A 76 15.07 26.50 3.95
N VAL A 77 16.23 27.15 3.83
CA VAL A 77 17.00 27.66 4.95
C VAL A 77 17.22 29.15 4.74
N ILE A 78 16.72 29.96 5.67
CA ILE A 78 16.82 31.43 5.59
C ILE A 78 17.32 31.94 6.94
N ASP A 79 18.41 32.69 6.91
CA ASP A 79 18.92 33.46 8.05
C ASP A 79 18.68 34.95 7.77
N ILE A 80 17.71 35.52 8.49
CA ILE A 80 17.25 36.90 8.27
C ILE A 80 18.34 37.89 8.69
N ASP A 81 19.09 37.59 9.75
CA ASP A 81 20.14 38.49 10.26
C ASP A 81 21.35 38.52 9.32
N ALA A 82 21.69 37.37 8.73
CA ALA A 82 22.74 37.31 7.71
C ALA A 82 22.34 38.11 6.47
N LEU A 83 21.09 37.99 6.02
CA LEU A 83 20.58 38.66 4.84
C LEU A 83 20.51 40.19 5.04
N MET A 84 20.13 40.67 6.23
CA MET A 84 20.16 42.11 6.52
C MET A 84 21.59 42.68 6.56
N LYS A 85 22.59 41.87 6.97
CA LYS A 85 24.00 42.28 6.95
C LYS A 85 24.56 42.38 5.54
N THR A 86 24.20 41.47 4.63
CA THR A 86 24.65 41.55 3.23
C THR A 86 24.13 42.81 2.57
N VAL A 87 22.87 43.16 2.83
CA VAL A 87 22.23 44.37 2.29
C VAL A 87 22.84 45.65 2.86
N ALA A 88 23.31 45.65 4.10
CA ALA A 88 23.99 46.80 4.70
C ALA A 88 25.38 47.10 4.08
N ASN A 89 26.00 46.12 3.42
CA ASN A 89 27.31 46.26 2.79
C ASN A 89 27.26 46.77 1.34
N ILE A 90 26.07 46.99 0.78
CA ILE A 90 25.90 47.49 -0.59
C ILE A 90 26.23 48.99 -0.63
N PRO A 91 27.17 49.45 -1.48
CA PRO A 91 27.64 50.84 -1.48
C PRO A 91 26.64 51.82 -2.12
N ASP A 92 25.82 51.38 -3.08
CA ASP A 92 24.83 52.23 -3.73
C ASP A 92 23.58 52.40 -2.83
N PRO A 93 23.18 53.63 -2.47
CA PRO A 93 22.00 53.87 -1.64
C PRO A 93 20.68 53.42 -2.28
N ILE A 94 20.56 53.47 -3.61
CA ILE A 94 19.33 53.09 -4.32
C ILE A 94 19.17 51.58 -4.32
N GLU A 95 20.22 50.86 -4.72
CA GLU A 95 20.23 49.40 -4.70
C GLU A 95 20.06 48.87 -3.26
N SER A 96 20.74 49.49 -2.29
CA SER A 96 20.57 49.14 -0.88
C SER A 96 19.13 49.31 -0.40
N ALA A 97 18.39 50.33 -0.86
CA ALA A 97 16.98 50.51 -0.50
C ALA A 97 16.10 49.41 -1.09
N ILE A 98 16.30 49.07 -2.36
CA ILE A 98 15.53 48.01 -3.05
C ILE A 98 15.79 46.64 -2.39
N GLU A 99 17.05 46.31 -2.13
CA GLU A 99 17.44 45.05 -1.51
C GLU A 99 16.97 44.93 -0.05
N LYS A 100 16.86 46.05 0.69
CA LYS A 100 16.25 46.06 2.04
C LYS A 100 14.77 45.67 1.99
N GLU A 101 14.02 46.24 1.06
CA GLU A 101 12.60 45.90 0.91
C GLU A 101 12.42 44.45 0.40
N ALA A 102 13.26 44.01 -0.53
CA ALA A 102 13.28 42.62 -0.99
C ALA A 102 13.57 41.63 0.15
N ALA A 103 14.58 41.94 0.97
CA ALA A 103 14.92 41.17 2.18
C ALA A 103 13.74 41.02 3.14
N LEU A 104 13.03 42.13 3.41
CA LEU A 104 11.86 42.14 4.28
C LEU A 104 10.70 41.30 3.71
N LEU A 105 10.45 41.38 2.40
CA LEU A 105 9.44 40.57 1.70
C LEU A 105 9.76 39.08 1.80
N ILE A 106 11.02 38.69 1.54
CA ILE A 106 11.46 37.28 1.65
C ILE A 106 11.30 36.77 3.07
N ALA A 107 11.69 37.57 4.07
CA ALA A 107 11.56 37.21 5.47
C ALA A 107 10.09 37.05 5.90
N ASN A 108 9.19 37.92 5.42
CA ASN A 108 7.76 37.81 5.69
C ASN A 108 7.14 36.55 5.05
N ASP A 109 7.48 36.26 3.80
CA ASP A 109 7.00 35.07 3.09
C ASP A 109 7.45 33.77 3.78
N ALA A 110 8.69 33.75 4.27
CA ALA A 110 9.26 32.63 5.01
C ALA A 110 8.53 32.37 6.34
N LEU A 111 8.14 33.43 7.04
CA LEU A 111 7.43 33.33 8.32
C LEU A 111 5.93 33.04 8.15
N LYS A 112 5.27 33.69 7.19
CA LYS A 112 3.82 33.58 6.98
C LYS A 112 3.42 32.34 6.19
N TYR A 113 4.27 31.90 5.26
CA TYR A 113 4.00 30.75 4.38
C TYR A 113 5.22 29.82 4.28
N PRO A 114 5.64 29.16 5.38
CA PRO A 114 6.82 28.30 5.38
C PRO A 114 6.69 27.12 4.41
N THR A 115 7.77 26.78 3.72
CA THR A 115 7.84 25.54 2.91
C THR A 115 8.02 24.32 3.82
N PRO A 116 7.58 23.12 3.40
CA PRO A 116 7.78 21.90 4.19
C PRO A 116 9.26 21.67 4.49
N GLY A 117 9.63 21.64 5.78
CA GLY A 117 11.03 21.49 6.23
C GLY A 117 11.83 22.79 6.31
N ALA A 118 11.18 23.95 6.14
CA ALA A 118 11.85 25.24 6.23
C ALA A 118 12.41 25.53 7.63
N LYS A 119 13.63 26.07 7.70
CA LYS A 119 14.28 26.59 8.92
C LYS A 119 14.54 28.07 8.73
N VAL A 120 13.75 28.89 9.44
CA VAL A 120 13.92 30.34 9.48
C VAL A 120 14.59 30.71 10.80
N ARG A 121 15.71 31.44 10.73
CA ARG A 121 16.40 32.00 11.90
C ARG A 121 16.28 33.52 11.88
N GLY A 122 15.92 34.09 13.03
CA GLY A 122 15.72 35.54 13.21
C GLY A 122 14.24 35.94 13.26
N ALA A 123 14.01 37.21 13.56
CA ALA A 123 12.68 37.84 13.55
C ALA A 123 12.66 38.96 12.50
N SER A 124 11.59 39.04 11.70
CA SER A 124 11.40 40.12 10.74
C SER A 124 10.49 41.22 11.28
N LYS A 125 10.62 42.42 10.71
CA LYS A 125 9.67 43.52 10.96
C LYS A 125 8.38 43.28 10.18
N PRO A 126 7.21 43.69 10.71
CA PRO A 126 5.96 43.67 9.95
C PRO A 126 6.07 44.61 8.74
N ILE A 127 5.50 44.20 7.61
CA ILE A 127 5.50 44.98 6.37
C ILE A 127 4.32 45.95 6.38
N ASP A 128 4.55 47.14 5.84
CA ASP A 128 3.50 48.14 5.64
C ASP A 128 2.46 47.69 4.61
N THR A 129 1.18 47.83 4.94
CA THR A 129 0.08 47.48 4.05
C THR A 129 -0.38 48.70 3.26
N PHE A 130 -0.39 48.59 1.93
CA PHE A 130 -0.89 49.61 1.02
C PHE A 130 -2.24 49.22 0.43
N ASP A 131 -3.01 50.22 -0.02
CA ASP A 131 -4.27 49.98 -0.72
C ASP A 131 -4.06 49.39 -2.11
N ASP A 132 -4.98 48.53 -2.55
CA ASP A 132 -4.87 47.77 -3.79
C ASP A 132 -4.89 48.71 -5.02
N GLU A 133 -5.67 49.80 -4.93
CA GLU A 133 -5.75 50.82 -5.98
C GLU A 133 -4.42 51.58 -6.11
N ALA A 134 -3.84 52.01 -4.99
CA ALA A 134 -2.55 52.70 -4.97
C ALA A 134 -1.42 51.83 -5.53
N LEU A 135 -1.38 50.54 -5.18
CA LEU A 135 -0.41 49.59 -5.74
C LEU A 135 -0.59 49.38 -7.24
N SER A 136 -1.83 49.38 -7.74
CA SER A 136 -2.08 49.25 -9.18
C SER A 136 -1.61 50.48 -9.96
N GLN A 137 -1.84 51.69 -9.42
CA GLN A 137 -1.38 52.94 -10.01
C GLN A 137 0.14 53.03 -10.01
N ALA A 138 0.80 52.67 -8.89
CA ALA A 138 2.26 52.67 -8.80
C ALA A 138 2.90 51.70 -9.82
N ARG A 139 2.33 50.50 -10.01
CA ARG A 139 2.79 49.55 -11.03
C ARG A 139 2.64 50.13 -12.44
N LEU A 140 1.54 50.81 -12.72
CA LEU A 140 1.31 51.45 -14.01
C LEU A 140 2.31 52.57 -14.27
N GLN A 141 2.57 53.43 -13.27
CA GLN A 141 3.58 54.49 -13.37
C GLN A 141 4.98 53.92 -13.62
N LEU A 142 5.37 52.87 -12.88
CA LEU A 142 6.64 52.18 -13.09
C LEU A 142 6.75 51.64 -14.51
N LEU A 143 5.70 51.00 -15.03
CA LEU A 143 5.67 50.50 -16.41
C LEU A 143 5.75 51.62 -17.47
N MET A 144 5.27 52.82 -17.18
CA MET A 144 5.36 53.97 -18.09
C MET A 144 6.74 54.63 -18.06
N GLU A 145 7.42 54.61 -16.91
CA GLU A 145 8.75 55.22 -16.74
C GLU A 145 9.89 54.31 -17.21
N VAL A 146 9.69 52.98 -17.20
CA VAL A 146 10.70 52.05 -17.72
C VAL A 146 10.79 52.20 -19.25
N PRO A 147 11.94 52.65 -19.78
CA PRO A 147 12.10 52.80 -21.22
C PRO A 147 12.04 51.42 -21.90
N LYS A 148 11.33 51.34 -23.02
CA LYS A 148 11.14 50.08 -23.76
C LYS A 148 12.46 49.45 -24.18
N ASP A 149 13.45 50.27 -24.51
CA ASP A 149 14.79 49.85 -24.90
C ASP A 149 15.49 49.07 -23.77
N LEU A 150 15.32 49.50 -22.51
CA LEU A 150 15.86 48.81 -21.33
C LEU A 150 15.11 47.49 -21.04
N VAL A 151 13.83 47.39 -21.41
CA VAL A 151 13.07 46.13 -21.29
C VAL A 151 13.57 45.11 -22.31
N GLU A 152 13.84 45.56 -23.54
CA GLU A 152 14.37 44.70 -24.60
C GLU A 152 15.83 44.30 -24.28
N GLU A 153 16.70 45.23 -23.92
CA GLU A 153 18.08 44.95 -23.48
C GLU A 153 18.14 44.09 -22.23
N GLY A 154 17.27 44.34 -21.23
CA GLY A 154 17.17 43.53 -20.03
C GLY A 154 16.69 42.10 -20.34
N SER A 155 15.83 41.95 -21.36
CA SER A 155 15.40 40.62 -21.82
C SER A 155 16.52 39.87 -22.53
N ASP A 156 17.37 40.56 -23.29
CA ASP A 156 18.53 39.96 -23.96
C ASP A 156 19.65 39.64 -22.97
N ALA A 157 19.96 40.54 -22.05
CA ALA A 157 20.90 40.28 -20.95
C ALA A 157 20.43 39.13 -20.05
N PHE A 158 19.13 39.05 -19.75
CA PHE A 158 18.56 37.91 -19.05
C PHE A 158 18.65 36.63 -19.86
N ARG A 159 18.34 36.66 -21.17
CA ARG A 159 18.48 35.49 -22.06
C ARG A 159 19.92 35.02 -22.14
N ASP A 160 20.88 35.94 -22.19
CA ASP A 160 22.30 35.62 -22.24
C ASP A 160 22.80 35.05 -20.92
N ALA A 161 22.43 35.65 -19.79
CA ALA A 161 22.72 35.11 -18.46
C ALA A 161 22.04 33.74 -18.24
N TRP A 162 20.79 33.59 -18.70
CA TRP A 162 20.04 32.34 -18.65
C TRP A 162 20.71 31.26 -19.50
N ASN A 163 21.07 31.59 -20.74
CA ASN A 163 21.77 30.69 -21.64
C ASN A 163 23.17 30.33 -21.12
N ALA A 164 23.89 31.28 -20.50
CA ALA A 164 25.18 31.00 -19.87
C ALA A 164 25.03 30.03 -18.69
N ALA A 165 24.06 30.28 -17.80
CA ALA A 165 23.77 29.41 -16.66
C ALA A 165 23.25 28.02 -17.05
N HIS A 166 22.67 27.86 -18.25
CA HIS A 166 22.19 26.56 -18.77
C HIS A 166 23.18 25.88 -19.72
N LYS A 167 24.22 26.58 -20.19
CA LYS A 167 25.32 26.00 -20.97
C LYS A 167 26.36 25.35 -20.08
N SER A 168 26.53 25.82 -18.83
CA SER A 168 27.29 25.06 -17.84
C SER A 168 26.56 23.74 -17.58
N SER A 169 27.26 22.60 -17.73
CA SER A 169 26.73 21.26 -17.44
C SER A 169 26.35 21.06 -15.95
N LEU A 170 26.50 22.10 -15.14
CA LEU A 170 26.25 22.14 -13.72
C LEU A 170 24.93 22.84 -13.42
N LEU A 171 24.26 22.37 -12.37
CA LEU A 171 22.99 22.93 -11.91
C LEU A 171 23.17 24.41 -11.51
N PRO A 172 22.18 25.28 -11.79
CA PRO A 172 22.21 26.68 -11.34
C PRO A 172 22.49 26.77 -9.83
N GLY A 173 23.59 27.43 -9.45
CA GLY A 173 24.12 27.47 -8.08
C GLY A 173 25.50 26.81 -7.89
N LEU A 174 25.96 26.03 -8.88
CA LEU A 174 27.33 25.48 -8.93
C LEU A 174 28.28 26.23 -9.88
N SER A 175 27.85 27.34 -10.48
CA SER A 175 28.64 28.11 -11.45
C SER A 175 29.86 28.83 -10.86
N GLY A 176 29.99 28.87 -9.52
CA GLY A 176 31.17 29.42 -8.84
C GLY A 176 32.33 28.42 -8.72
N TYR A 177 32.15 27.17 -9.15
CA TYR A 177 33.16 26.12 -9.11
C TYR A 177 33.86 25.91 -10.47
N ASP A 178 33.55 26.73 -11.46
CA ASP A 178 34.13 26.67 -12.81
C ASP A 178 35.46 27.46 -12.92
N SER A 179 35.95 28.03 -11.81
CA SER A 179 37.27 28.66 -11.77
C SER A 179 38.35 27.62 -11.45
N ASP A 180 38.83 26.98 -12.52
CA ASP A 180 40.22 26.53 -12.73
C ASP A 180 40.90 25.52 -11.77
N ASP A 181 40.22 24.96 -10.78
CA ASP A 181 40.80 23.92 -9.92
C ASP A 181 40.06 22.58 -10.07
N GLU A 182 40.59 21.65 -10.88
CA GLU A 182 40.16 20.22 -10.94
C GLU A 182 40.05 19.57 -9.54
N VAL A 183 40.73 20.15 -8.55
CA VAL A 183 40.72 19.78 -7.13
C VAL A 183 39.34 19.99 -6.49
N ASP A 184 38.60 21.03 -6.87
CA ASP A 184 37.28 21.33 -6.28
C ASP A 184 36.19 20.39 -6.79
N GLU A 185 36.21 20.03 -8.08
CA GLU A 185 35.30 19.02 -8.63
C GLU A 185 35.54 17.64 -8.00
N GLN A 186 36.81 17.24 -7.87
CA GLN A 186 37.18 16.00 -7.20
C GLN A 186 36.73 15.99 -5.73
N GLN A 187 36.92 17.09 -5.00
CA GLN A 187 36.50 17.18 -3.60
C GLN A 187 34.97 17.13 -3.45
N LEU A 188 34.22 17.76 -4.35
CA LEU A 188 32.75 17.69 -4.38
C LEU A 188 32.26 16.28 -4.70
N LEU A 189 32.90 15.59 -5.66
CA LEU A 189 32.60 14.20 -6.00
C LEU A 189 32.89 13.26 -4.84
N ILE A 190 33.99 13.47 -4.11
CA ILE A 190 34.32 12.71 -2.89
C ILE A 190 33.26 12.94 -1.80
N GLN A 191 32.87 14.20 -1.55
CA GLN A 191 31.82 14.49 -0.58
C GLN A 191 30.46 13.87 -0.98
N ALA A 192 30.11 13.92 -2.26
CA ALA A 192 28.90 13.27 -2.77
C ALA A 192 28.97 11.75 -2.60
N PHE A 193 30.13 11.15 -2.87
CA PHE A 193 30.39 9.73 -2.66
C PHE A 193 30.26 9.33 -1.18
N ASP A 194 30.88 10.09 -0.28
CA ASP A 194 30.82 9.86 1.17
C ASP A 194 29.38 9.96 1.69
N ASN A 195 28.63 10.97 1.24
CA ASN A 195 27.21 11.12 1.57
C ASN A 195 26.37 9.93 1.09
N VAL A 196 26.62 9.44 -0.12
CA VAL A 196 25.95 8.26 -0.67
C VAL A 196 26.34 7.02 0.14
N GLN A 197 27.61 6.86 0.47
CA GLN A 197 28.11 5.74 1.29
C GLN A 197 27.44 5.72 2.67
N ASP A 198 27.39 6.86 3.35
CA ASP A 198 26.69 7.00 4.64
C ASP A 198 25.20 6.68 4.51
N SER A 199 24.55 7.13 3.44
CA SER A 199 23.15 6.84 3.18
C SER A 199 22.90 5.33 2.98
N ILE A 200 23.81 4.65 2.28
CA ILE A 200 23.75 3.20 2.04
C ILE A 200 23.93 2.44 3.35
N ILE A 201 24.90 2.85 4.18
CA ILE A 201 25.13 2.23 5.51
C ILE A 201 23.90 2.41 6.39
N ALA A 202 23.36 3.63 6.47
CA ALA A 202 22.16 3.91 7.26
C ALA A 202 20.92 3.15 6.76
N ALA A 203 20.76 3.02 5.43
CA ALA A 203 19.69 2.23 4.83
C ALA A 203 19.85 0.73 5.10
N ALA A 204 21.07 0.19 4.99
CA ALA A 204 21.37 -1.20 5.29
C ALA A 204 21.12 -1.54 6.77
N GLU A 205 21.50 -0.65 7.69
CA GLU A 205 21.18 -0.84 9.12
C GLU A 205 19.67 -0.83 9.39
N LYS A 206 18.92 0.09 8.76
CA LYS A 206 17.45 0.13 8.85
C LYS A 206 16.83 -1.14 8.26
N GLY A 207 17.34 -1.60 7.11
CA GLY A 207 16.98 -2.85 6.45
C GLY A 207 17.18 -4.04 7.39
N ASN A 208 18.38 -4.21 7.93
CA ASN A 208 18.71 -5.26 8.89
C ASN A 208 17.81 -5.25 10.14
N LYS A 209 17.46 -4.06 10.66
CA LYS A 209 16.53 -3.92 11.78
C LYS A 209 15.11 -4.37 11.39
N SER A 210 14.63 -4.00 10.20
CA SER A 210 13.33 -4.45 9.70
C SER A 210 13.30 -5.95 9.40
N GLU A 211 14.35 -6.50 8.80
CA GLU A 211 14.48 -7.93 8.52
C GLU A 211 14.47 -8.76 9.80
N LYS A 212 15.19 -8.34 10.85
CA LYS A 212 15.15 -9.03 12.15
C LYS A 212 13.74 -9.06 12.74
N LYS A 213 12.99 -7.95 12.65
CA LYS A 213 11.60 -7.88 13.11
C LYS A 213 10.69 -8.78 12.27
N LEU A 214 10.83 -8.73 10.94
CA LEU A 214 10.06 -9.57 10.02
C LEU A 214 10.37 -11.05 10.23
N ALA A 215 11.63 -11.43 10.41
CA ALA A 215 12.03 -12.80 10.69
C ALA A 215 11.42 -13.32 12.01
N LEU A 216 11.36 -12.48 13.05
CA LEU A 216 10.72 -12.84 14.32
C LEU A 216 9.22 -13.12 14.14
N HIS A 217 8.51 -12.25 13.43
CA HIS A 217 7.05 -12.39 13.26
C HIS A 217 6.66 -13.42 12.20
N LEU A 218 7.36 -13.46 11.07
CA LEU A 218 7.02 -14.26 9.89
C LEU A 218 7.76 -15.60 9.85
N GLY A 219 8.85 -15.78 10.60
CA GLY A 219 9.65 -17.02 10.55
C GLY A 219 8.82 -18.26 10.89
N GLY A 220 8.00 -18.20 11.94
CA GLY A 220 7.09 -19.31 12.29
C GLY A 220 6.05 -19.60 11.21
N TYR A 221 5.46 -18.56 10.62
CA TYR A 221 4.50 -18.69 9.52
C TYR A 221 5.15 -19.27 8.26
N GLN A 222 6.38 -18.88 7.93
CA GLN A 222 7.15 -19.42 6.81
C GLN A 222 7.42 -20.92 6.98
N GLN A 223 7.83 -21.36 8.19
CA GLN A 223 8.03 -22.78 8.48
C GLN A 223 6.73 -23.56 8.39
N ARG A 224 5.63 -23.03 8.94
CA ARG A 224 4.30 -23.64 8.83
C ARG A 224 3.86 -23.76 7.37
N ALA A 225 4.04 -22.72 6.56
CA ALA A 225 3.73 -22.76 5.15
C ALA A 225 4.57 -23.81 4.41
N LYS A 226 5.87 -23.92 4.71
CA LYS A 226 6.75 -24.95 4.14
C LYS A 226 6.28 -26.35 4.49
N MET A 227 5.99 -26.62 5.76
CA MET A 227 5.47 -27.92 6.21
C MET A 227 4.12 -28.27 5.57
N LEU A 228 3.20 -27.30 5.46
CA LEU A 228 1.90 -27.53 4.82
C LEU A 228 2.05 -27.85 3.34
N ARG A 229 2.91 -27.13 2.61
CA ARG A 229 3.21 -27.46 1.20
C ARG A 229 3.75 -28.86 1.04
N GLN A 230 4.68 -29.27 1.92
CA GLN A 230 5.22 -30.63 1.90
C GLN A 230 4.12 -31.67 2.15
N LYS A 231 3.28 -31.50 3.17
CA LYS A 231 2.16 -32.42 3.47
C LYS A 231 1.16 -32.52 2.33
N ILE A 232 0.88 -31.41 1.63
CA ILE A 232 0.00 -31.42 0.46
C ILE A 232 0.62 -32.24 -0.67
N GLY A 233 1.93 -32.08 -0.92
CA GLY A 233 2.65 -32.88 -1.90
C GLY A 233 2.60 -34.38 -1.58
N GLU A 234 2.97 -34.75 -0.35
CA GLU A 234 2.94 -36.15 0.12
C GLU A 234 1.53 -36.76 0.03
N ALA A 235 0.49 -36.01 0.42
CA ALA A 235 -0.89 -36.46 0.30
C ALA A 235 -1.34 -36.65 -1.16
N SER A 236 -0.91 -35.76 -2.06
CA SER A 236 -1.21 -35.87 -3.49
C SER A 236 -0.56 -37.11 -4.12
N GLU A 237 0.69 -37.41 -3.74
CA GLU A 237 1.38 -38.61 -4.19
C GLU A 237 0.73 -39.88 -3.64
N ALA A 238 0.36 -39.89 -2.35
CA ALA A 238 -0.35 -41.00 -1.74
C ALA A 238 -1.70 -41.25 -2.41
N LEU A 239 -2.45 -40.19 -2.71
CA LEU A 239 -3.72 -40.27 -3.43
C LEU A 239 -3.54 -40.86 -4.83
N SER A 240 -2.51 -40.41 -5.56
CA SER A 240 -2.19 -40.95 -6.89
C SER A 240 -1.84 -42.44 -6.85
N LYS A 241 -1.06 -42.88 -5.86
CA LYS A 241 -0.75 -44.30 -5.65
C LYS A 241 -1.99 -45.12 -5.31
N ALA A 242 -2.85 -44.59 -4.44
CA ALA A 242 -4.10 -45.25 -4.06
C ALA A 242 -5.04 -45.39 -5.26
N THR A 243 -5.18 -44.36 -6.11
CA THR A 243 -5.99 -44.44 -7.34
C THR A 243 -5.44 -45.48 -8.30
N TYR A 244 -4.12 -45.52 -8.54
CA TYR A 244 -3.51 -46.56 -9.38
C TYR A 244 -3.74 -47.96 -8.83
N SER A 245 -3.60 -48.15 -7.50
CA SER A 245 -3.86 -49.45 -6.87
C SER A 245 -5.31 -49.87 -7.03
N LEU A 246 -6.26 -48.93 -6.90
CA LEU A 246 -7.69 -49.19 -7.02
C LEU A 246 -8.07 -49.56 -8.45
N ASP A 247 -7.51 -48.88 -9.46
CA ASP A 247 -7.73 -49.23 -10.87
C ASP A 247 -7.09 -50.58 -11.22
N ALA A 248 -5.92 -50.89 -10.66
CA ALA A 248 -5.30 -52.21 -10.78
C ALA A 248 -6.17 -53.31 -10.16
N PHE A 249 -6.72 -53.09 -8.96
CA PHE A 249 -7.62 -54.06 -8.30
C PHE A 249 -8.94 -54.23 -9.05
N ARG A 250 -9.51 -53.17 -9.62
CA ARG A 250 -10.70 -53.26 -10.48
C ARG A 250 -10.43 -54.11 -11.72
N THR A 251 -9.30 -53.89 -12.37
CA THR A 251 -8.90 -54.68 -13.55
C THR A 251 -8.66 -56.14 -13.16
N LEU A 252 -8.01 -56.38 -12.02
CA LEU A 252 -7.78 -57.71 -11.49
C LEU A 252 -9.09 -58.43 -11.16
N GLN A 253 -10.04 -57.74 -10.54
CA GLN A 253 -11.36 -58.27 -10.22
C GLN A 253 -12.09 -58.73 -11.50
N ILE A 254 -12.13 -57.89 -12.54
CA ILE A 254 -12.75 -58.25 -13.82
C ILE A 254 -12.08 -59.50 -14.42
N SER A 255 -10.74 -59.57 -14.37
CA SER A 255 -10.01 -60.73 -14.89
C SER A 255 -10.28 -62.00 -14.08
N GLU A 256 -10.40 -61.88 -12.76
CA GLU A 256 -10.65 -63.00 -11.86
C GLU A 256 -12.09 -63.52 -12.00
N ASP A 257 -13.08 -62.63 -12.16
CA ASP A 257 -14.48 -63.01 -12.40
C ASP A 257 -14.61 -63.84 -13.69
N VAL A 258 -13.90 -63.45 -14.75
CA VAL A 258 -13.82 -64.23 -16.00
C VAL A 258 -13.09 -65.56 -15.78
N ALA A 259 -11.98 -65.56 -15.03
CA ALA A 259 -11.20 -66.76 -14.74
C ALA A 259 -11.96 -67.76 -13.85
N ILE A 260 -12.77 -67.29 -12.89
CA ILE A 260 -13.67 -68.12 -12.07
C ILE A 260 -14.72 -68.76 -12.98
N SER A 261 -15.36 -67.98 -13.85
CA SER A 261 -16.39 -68.48 -14.77
C SER A 261 -15.85 -69.59 -15.66
N ARG A 262 -14.67 -69.38 -16.28
CA ARG A 262 -13.99 -70.41 -17.09
C ARG A 262 -13.65 -71.66 -16.28
N ARG A 263 -13.09 -71.51 -15.08
CA ARG A 263 -12.76 -72.66 -14.22
C ARG A 263 -13.99 -73.48 -13.83
N LEU A 264 -15.13 -72.83 -13.58
CA LEU A 264 -16.39 -73.51 -13.27
C LEU A 264 -16.95 -74.25 -14.50
N GLU A 265 -16.85 -73.64 -15.68
CA GLU A 265 -17.27 -74.24 -16.95
C GLU A 265 -16.41 -75.47 -17.29
N ASP A 266 -15.07 -75.37 -17.20
CA ASP A 266 -14.14 -76.49 -17.38
C ASP A 266 -14.44 -77.66 -16.42
N LEU A 267 -14.77 -77.37 -15.15
CA LEU A 267 -15.13 -78.41 -14.18
C LEU A 267 -16.48 -79.06 -14.50
N ARG A 268 -17.43 -78.30 -15.06
CA ARG A 268 -18.74 -78.80 -15.46
C ARG A 268 -18.62 -79.72 -16.67
N GLU A 269 -17.87 -79.30 -17.69
CA GLU A 269 -17.60 -80.11 -18.89
C GLU A 269 -16.91 -81.43 -18.53
N ARG A 270 -15.85 -81.38 -17.70
CA ARG A 270 -15.17 -82.60 -17.21
C ARG A 270 -16.08 -83.50 -16.37
N GLY A 271 -16.99 -82.93 -15.59
CA GLY A 271 -17.97 -83.70 -14.81
C GLY A 271 -19.01 -84.39 -15.71
N GLU A 272 -19.44 -83.73 -16.79
CA GLU A 272 -20.34 -84.29 -17.79
C GLU A 272 -19.67 -85.40 -18.60
N GLU A 273 -18.41 -85.21 -19.04
CA GLU A 273 -17.60 -86.24 -19.70
C GLU A 273 -17.37 -87.46 -18.80
N GLY A 274 -16.92 -87.24 -17.55
CA GLY A 274 -16.70 -88.34 -16.61
C GLY A 274 -17.97 -89.11 -16.26
N GLY A 275 -19.12 -88.43 -16.19
CA GLY A 275 -20.41 -89.09 -16.02
C GLY A 275 -20.83 -89.92 -17.23
N ALA A 276 -20.51 -89.46 -18.45
CA ALA A 276 -20.73 -90.22 -19.68
C ALA A 276 -19.83 -91.47 -19.73
N ASP A 277 -18.55 -91.32 -19.41
CA ASP A 277 -17.59 -92.44 -19.34
C ASP A 277 -18.01 -93.47 -18.28
N GLU A 278 -18.51 -93.02 -17.12
CA GLU A 278 -18.99 -93.91 -16.07
C GLU A 278 -20.24 -94.69 -16.55
N LEU A 279 -21.21 -94.01 -17.17
CA LEU A 279 -22.40 -94.64 -17.76
C LEU A 279 -22.04 -95.64 -18.87
N ASP A 280 -21.08 -95.32 -19.72
CA ASP A 280 -20.57 -96.23 -20.75
C ASP A 280 -19.90 -97.47 -20.12
N GLY A 281 -19.10 -97.26 -19.05
CA GLY A 281 -18.54 -98.36 -18.26
C GLY A 281 -19.60 -99.24 -17.61
N TRP A 282 -20.67 -98.67 -17.05
CA TRP A 282 -21.81 -99.41 -16.52
C TRP A 282 -22.54 -100.19 -17.63
N CYS A 283 -22.74 -99.60 -18.81
CA CYS A 283 -23.34 -100.25 -19.99
C CYS A 283 -22.49 -101.43 -20.49
N GLU A 284 -21.17 -101.27 -20.56
CA GLU A 284 -20.25 -102.35 -20.91
C GLU A 284 -20.29 -103.48 -19.87
N TRP A 285 -20.27 -103.15 -18.58
CA TRP A 285 -20.36 -104.13 -17.50
C TRP A 285 -21.68 -104.90 -17.52
N VAL A 286 -22.80 -104.21 -17.73
CA VAL A 286 -24.13 -104.84 -17.90
C VAL A 286 -24.14 -105.74 -19.13
N SER A 287 -23.56 -105.30 -20.25
CA SER A 287 -23.44 -106.09 -21.48
C SER A 287 -22.54 -107.32 -21.33
N LEU A 288 -21.44 -107.21 -20.57
CA LEU A 288 -20.55 -108.31 -20.23
C LEU A 288 -21.26 -109.31 -19.30
N ARG A 289 -22.01 -108.81 -18.32
CA ARG A 289 -22.82 -109.63 -17.40
C ARG A 289 -23.95 -110.36 -18.13
N MET A 290 -24.61 -109.73 -19.11
CA MET A 290 -25.58 -110.39 -19.96
C MET A 290 -24.92 -111.48 -20.83
N ARG A 291 -23.74 -111.22 -21.41
CA ARG A 291 -22.97 -112.23 -22.15
C ARG A 291 -22.51 -113.40 -21.28
N MET A 292 -22.03 -113.15 -20.06
CA MET A 292 -21.64 -114.20 -19.12
C MET A 292 -22.84 -114.94 -18.53
N GLY A 293 -23.98 -114.28 -18.31
CA GLY A 293 -25.23 -114.93 -17.91
C GLY A 293 -25.76 -115.86 -18.99
N ALA A 294 -25.70 -115.44 -20.25
CA ALA A 294 -26.01 -116.28 -21.41
C ALA A 294 -25.01 -117.44 -21.59
N ALA A 295 -23.75 -117.29 -21.17
CA ALA A 295 -22.76 -118.37 -21.15
C ALA A 295 -22.93 -119.30 -19.92
N GLY A 296 -23.42 -118.77 -18.80
CA GLY A 296 -23.63 -119.49 -17.54
C GLY A 296 -24.85 -120.42 -17.53
N GLU A 297 -25.86 -120.14 -18.36
CA GLU A 297 -26.97 -121.08 -18.58
C GLU A 297 -26.61 -122.26 -19.51
N PHE A 298 -25.48 -122.22 -20.21
CA PHE A 298 -25.05 -123.32 -21.10
C PHE A 298 -24.12 -124.35 -20.43
N LEU A 299 -23.62 -124.08 -19.22
CA LEU A 299 -22.67 -124.96 -18.51
C LEU A 299 -23.26 -125.70 -17.29
N TYR A 300 -24.58 -125.63 -17.08
CA TYR A 300 -25.27 -126.34 -15.99
C TYR A 300 -26.21 -127.46 -16.49
N TYR A 301 -26.01 -127.98 -17.71
CA TYR A 301 -26.85 -129.05 -18.27
C TYR A 301 -26.10 -130.16 -19.03
N ILE A 302 -24.82 -130.42 -18.75
CA ILE A 302 -24.12 -131.62 -19.23
C ILE A 302 -23.12 -132.09 -18.15
N ASP A 303 -23.58 -132.98 -17.26
CA ASP A 303 -22.80 -134.06 -16.59
C ASP A 303 -23.57 -134.64 -15.39
N ARG A 304 -24.80 -135.09 -15.65
CA ARG A 304 -25.50 -136.11 -14.86
C ARG A 304 -26.11 -137.11 -15.84
N ASP A 305 -25.30 -138.08 -16.23
CA ASP A 305 -25.64 -139.49 -16.55
C ASP A 305 -24.67 -140.04 -17.62
N LEU A 306 -24.00 -141.15 -17.24
CA LEU A 306 -23.10 -142.05 -18.01
C LEU A 306 -21.61 -141.69 -18.08
#